data_AF-A0A0A2A8A5-F1
#
_entry.id   AF-A0A0A2A8A5-F1
#
_cell.length_a   1.000
_cell.length_b   1.000
_cell.length_c   1.000
_cell.angle_alpha   90.00
_cell.angle_beta   90.00
_cell.angle_gamma   90.00
#
_symmetry.space_group_name_H-M   'P 1'
#
loop_
_entity.id
_entity.type
_entity.pdbx_description
1 polymer ?
#
loop_
_entity_poly.entity_id
_entity_poly.type
_entity_poly.pdbx_seq_one_letter_code
_entity_poly.pdbx_strand_id
1 'polypeptide(L)'
;MSSDYRNQAHKQDLNKLKKPNIKNKEAQISSIIWESVETNSNLSNTKWEKVDEKDFKNNRYKTNESKKKSYKVSLNSLNRSIVFDNRIIGPDISWLVPPGFKWSTKYKFDFSTRGHNRRKKGEPLLGWNGGDAVGQFYYQPIFIKDYSFGLNLGMRSVYSGSGPGGETAVGEGLSLGFRTDKSLSSTSGVSLGAEQLIHFDDQTDTGRDLYITVSKGWWSNNKDGNFPLNIATFGLATGKMAEGNIKGLCSDLLGGSGTEVDHKRRLCWAPVFTLSRVFNHKYSTFFEYNSKWFLLGSSISPFQEIPLRGTFALQLSDHIDNYRLNNFEELKWVFRLSLGF
;
A
#
# COMPACT_ATOMS: atom_id res chain seq x y z
N MET A 1 -26.28 32.99 -79.53
CA MET A 1 -26.10 32.89 -80.99
C MET A 1 -24.66 33.27 -81.28
N SER A 2 -23.75 32.44 -81.81
CA SER A 2 -23.80 31.13 -82.48
C SER A 2 -22.41 30.52 -82.31
N SER A 3 -22.30 29.28 -81.78
CA SER A 3 -21.94 28.04 -82.52
C SER A 3 -20.55 28.09 -83.17
N ASP A 4 -19.59 27.33 -82.62
CA ASP A 4 -19.24 25.96 -83.04
C ASP A 4 -18.11 25.97 -84.07
N TYR A 5 -16.99 25.35 -83.72
CA TYR A 5 -16.16 24.51 -84.59
C TYR A 5 -14.93 24.06 -83.78
N ARG A 6 -14.85 22.77 -83.45
CA ARG A 6 -13.70 21.90 -83.80
C ARG A 6 -13.82 20.58 -83.07
N ASN A 7 -14.34 19.63 -83.82
CA ASN A 7 -14.39 18.22 -83.50
C ASN A 7 -13.08 17.55 -83.95
N GLN A 8 -12.72 16.52 -83.18
CA GLN A 8 -11.96 15.33 -83.58
C GLN A 8 -10.42 15.43 -83.71
N ALA A 9 -9.75 15.21 -82.57
CA ALA A 9 -8.50 14.45 -82.51
C ALA A 9 -8.27 13.93 -81.08
N HIS A 10 -8.85 12.79 -80.71
CA HIS A 10 -8.49 12.08 -79.48
C HIS A 10 -8.80 10.59 -79.60
N LYS A 11 -7.77 9.80 -79.90
CA LYS A 11 -7.52 8.43 -79.41
C LYS A 11 -6.49 7.77 -80.31
N GLN A 12 -5.22 7.93 -79.96
CA GLN A 12 -4.14 6.95 -80.19
C GLN A 12 -2.85 7.59 -79.70
N ASP A 13 -2.48 7.32 -78.45
CA ASP A 13 -1.06 7.30 -78.00
C ASP A 13 -0.98 6.85 -76.53
N LEU A 14 -1.38 5.61 -76.29
CA LEU A 14 -1.13 4.89 -75.05
C LEU A 14 -0.52 3.54 -75.45
N ASN A 15 0.75 3.51 -75.86
CA ASN A 15 1.56 2.29 -75.90
C ASN A 15 3.06 2.49 -76.17
N LYS A 16 3.71 3.49 -75.56
CA LYS A 16 5.19 3.54 -75.50
C LYS A 16 5.71 4.14 -74.19
N LEU A 17 5.62 3.37 -73.11
CA LEU A 17 6.53 3.53 -71.97
C LEU A 17 7.00 2.14 -71.51
N LYS A 18 8.24 1.83 -71.87
CA LYS A 18 8.99 0.64 -71.43
C LYS A 18 9.17 0.70 -69.91
N LYS A 19 8.76 -0.36 -69.22
CA LYS A 19 8.98 -0.56 -67.78
C LYS A 19 10.48 -0.71 -67.49
N PRO A 20 11.10 0.09 -66.61
CA PRO A 20 12.39 -0.25 -66.04
C PRO A 20 12.26 -1.44 -65.08
N ASN A 21 13.13 -2.42 -65.28
CA ASN A 21 13.24 -3.64 -64.51
C ASN A 21 13.98 -3.35 -63.20
N ILE A 22 13.25 -2.88 -62.19
CA ILE A 22 13.79 -2.71 -60.83
C ILE A 22 13.56 -4.01 -60.09
N LYS A 23 14.62 -4.84 -60.01
CA LYS A 23 14.70 -5.91 -59.02
C LYS A 23 14.69 -5.26 -57.64
N ASN A 24 13.53 -5.24 -56.98
CA ASN A 24 13.45 -5.00 -55.55
C ASN A 24 14.24 -6.10 -54.85
N LYS A 25 15.51 -5.84 -54.52
CA LYS A 25 16.10 -6.43 -53.34
C LYS A 25 15.32 -5.82 -52.18
N GLU A 26 14.30 -6.53 -51.71
CA GLU A 26 13.77 -6.31 -50.38
C GLU A 26 14.96 -6.32 -49.44
N ALA A 27 15.34 -5.12 -48.99
CA ALA A 27 16.15 -5.01 -47.79
C ALA A 27 15.30 -5.64 -46.70
N GLN A 28 15.63 -6.87 -46.32
CA GLN A 28 15.17 -7.45 -45.07
C GLN A 28 15.69 -6.51 -43.97
N ILE A 29 14.87 -5.51 -43.64
CA ILE A 29 14.95 -4.82 -42.38
C ILE A 29 14.61 -5.91 -41.38
N SER A 30 15.65 -6.59 -40.88
CA SER A 30 15.51 -7.46 -39.72
C SER A 30 14.74 -6.66 -38.68
N SER A 31 13.67 -7.24 -38.15
CA SER A 31 12.90 -6.63 -37.09
C SER A 31 13.87 -6.27 -35.97
N ILE A 32 14.15 -4.98 -35.83
CA ILE A 32 14.94 -4.48 -34.70
C ILE A 32 14.03 -4.63 -33.50
N ILE A 33 14.21 -5.74 -32.78
CA ILE A 33 13.56 -5.98 -31.49
C ILE A 33 14.34 -5.16 -30.47
N TRP A 34 13.74 -4.04 -30.04
CA TRP A 34 14.23 -3.29 -28.90
C TRP A 34 13.78 -4.01 -27.62
N GLU A 35 14.73 -4.56 -26.87
CA GLU A 35 14.50 -5.00 -25.49
C GLU A 35 15.20 -4.02 -24.53
N SER A 36 14.51 -3.61 -23.47
CA SER A 36 15.11 -2.80 -22.41
C SER A 36 16.14 -3.64 -21.66
N VAL A 37 17.41 -3.27 -21.78
CA VAL A 37 18.46 -3.78 -20.90
C VAL A 37 18.33 -3.03 -19.58
N GLU A 38 18.16 -3.74 -18.47
CA GLU A 38 18.24 -3.15 -17.12
C GLU A 38 19.55 -2.38 -17.01
N THR A 39 19.45 -1.06 -16.96
CA THR A 39 20.57 -0.17 -16.71
C THR A 39 20.94 -0.27 -15.24
N ASN A 40 21.96 -1.08 -14.95
CA ASN A 40 22.70 -0.97 -13.70
C ASN A 40 23.18 0.49 -13.57
N SER A 41 22.71 1.17 -12.53
CA SER A 41 22.93 2.58 -12.24
C SER A 41 24.33 2.88 -11.71
N ASN A 42 25.38 2.42 -12.42
CA ASN A 42 26.76 2.84 -12.21
C ASN A 42 27.51 2.89 -13.56
N LEU A 43 27.20 3.93 -14.35
CA LEU A 43 27.82 4.26 -15.63
C LEU A 43 29.05 5.15 -15.43
N SER A 44 30.13 4.62 -14.85
CA SER A 44 31.39 5.39 -14.75
C SER A 44 32.59 4.78 -15.46
N ASN A 45 32.51 3.57 -16.03
CA ASN A 45 33.60 3.03 -16.84
C ASN A 45 33.08 2.02 -17.89
N THR A 46 32.58 2.52 -19.01
CA THR A 46 32.27 1.68 -20.18
C THR A 46 33.53 1.54 -21.03
N LYS A 47 34.12 0.34 -21.05
CA LYS A 47 35.23 0.00 -21.96
C LYS A 47 34.66 -0.70 -23.18
N TRP A 48 34.86 -0.11 -24.36
CA TRP A 48 34.44 -0.69 -25.63
C TRP A 48 35.59 -1.50 -26.22
N GLU A 49 35.34 -2.78 -26.48
CA GLU A 49 36.28 -3.66 -27.17
C GLU A 49 35.61 -4.25 -28.41
N LYS A 50 36.37 -4.39 -29.50
CA LYS A 50 35.89 -4.96 -30.75
C LYS A 50 35.89 -6.48 -30.62
N VAL A 51 34.71 -7.09 -30.67
CA VAL A 51 34.55 -8.55 -30.55
C VAL A 51 34.15 -9.14 -31.90
N ASP A 52 34.74 -10.28 -32.25
CA ASP A 52 34.38 -11.03 -33.46
C ASP A 52 32.98 -11.66 -33.34
N GLU A 53 32.24 -11.72 -34.46
CA GLU A 53 30.84 -12.18 -34.51
C GLU A 53 30.61 -13.60 -33.94
N LYS A 54 31.61 -14.48 -34.05
CA LYS A 54 31.56 -15.84 -33.52
C LYS A 54 31.71 -15.89 -32.00
N ASP A 55 32.55 -15.02 -31.44
CA ASP A 55 32.74 -14.88 -30.00
C ASP A 55 31.55 -14.18 -29.36
N PHE A 56 30.90 -13.27 -30.09
CA PHE A 56 29.67 -12.61 -29.65
C PHE A 56 28.52 -13.61 -29.44
N LYS A 57 28.32 -14.57 -30.36
CA LYS A 57 27.28 -15.59 -30.23
C LYS A 57 27.57 -16.57 -29.08
N ASN A 58 28.80 -17.08 -28.99
CA ASN A 58 29.16 -18.05 -27.93
C ASN A 58 29.15 -17.43 -26.52
N ASN A 59 29.54 -16.17 -26.37
CA ASN A 59 29.44 -15.49 -25.08
C ASN A 59 27.99 -15.23 -24.67
N ARG A 60 27.07 -14.94 -25.61
CA ARG A 60 25.64 -14.75 -25.33
C ARG A 60 24.98 -16.01 -24.77
N TYR A 61 25.26 -17.19 -25.32
CA TYR A 61 24.69 -18.43 -24.81
C TYR A 61 25.23 -18.81 -23.43
N LYS A 62 26.54 -18.61 -23.19
CA LYS A 62 27.14 -18.89 -21.86
C LYS A 62 26.78 -17.86 -20.79
N THR A 63 26.56 -16.59 -21.13
CA THR A 63 26.16 -15.56 -20.15
C THR A 63 24.65 -15.52 -19.88
N ASN A 64 23.81 -15.90 -20.84
CA ASN A 64 22.34 -15.91 -20.63
C ASN A 64 21.86 -17.09 -19.78
N GLU A 65 22.52 -18.26 -19.82
CA GLU A 65 22.14 -19.41 -18.99
C GLU A 65 22.72 -19.35 -17.56
N SER A 66 23.85 -18.68 -17.35
CA SER A 66 24.56 -18.71 -16.06
C SER A 66 24.25 -17.55 -15.10
N LYS A 67 23.42 -16.56 -15.49
CA LYS A 67 23.17 -15.35 -14.66
C LYS A 67 21.73 -14.83 -14.57
N LYS A 68 20.69 -15.60 -14.94
CA LYS A 68 19.32 -15.30 -14.47
C LYS A 68 19.10 -15.88 -13.07
N LYS A 69 19.89 -15.46 -12.08
CA LYS A 69 19.39 -15.52 -10.70
C LYS A 69 18.23 -14.55 -10.65
N SER A 70 16.99 -15.06 -10.61
CA SER A 70 15.82 -14.21 -10.45
C SER A 70 16.03 -13.36 -9.19
N TYR A 71 16.21 -12.06 -9.37
CA TYR A 71 16.29 -11.14 -8.25
C TYR A 71 15.00 -11.26 -7.44
N LYS A 72 15.11 -11.73 -6.19
CA LYS A 72 13.96 -11.85 -5.30
C LYS A 72 13.73 -10.53 -4.62
N VAL A 73 12.61 -9.90 -4.92
CA VAL A 73 12.21 -8.64 -4.27
C VAL A 73 11.84 -8.93 -2.82
N SER A 74 12.42 -8.17 -1.90
CA SER A 74 12.10 -8.21 -0.47
C SER A 74 10.96 -7.25 -0.15
N LEU A 75 9.99 -7.72 0.63
CA LEU A 75 8.85 -6.96 1.13
C LEU A 75 9.07 -6.63 2.61
N ASN A 76 9.02 -5.35 2.90
CA ASN A 76 9.15 -4.76 4.23
C ASN A 76 7.95 -3.85 4.51
N SER A 77 7.87 -3.28 5.71
CA SER A 77 6.85 -2.29 6.06
C SER A 77 7.45 -0.97 6.51
N LEU A 78 6.71 0.12 6.28
CA LEU A 78 6.86 1.36 7.01
C LEU A 78 5.49 1.68 7.60
N ASN A 79 5.28 1.28 8.86
CA ASN A 79 3.97 1.29 9.49
C ASN A 79 2.91 0.46 8.73
N ARG A 80 1.93 1.09 8.06
CA ARG A 80 0.94 0.41 7.19
C ARG A 80 1.33 0.38 5.71
N SER A 81 2.43 1.01 5.35
CA SER A 81 2.98 1.02 4.00
C SER A 81 3.73 -0.25 3.67
N ILE A 82 3.62 -0.68 2.41
CA ILE A 82 4.51 -1.67 1.83
C ILE A 82 5.84 -1.01 1.41
N VAL A 83 6.96 -1.69 1.65
CA VAL A 83 8.29 -1.23 1.23
C VAL A 83 8.95 -2.29 0.37
N PHE A 84 9.45 -1.90 -0.81
CA PHE A 84 10.16 -2.78 -1.74
C PHE A 84 11.66 -2.64 -1.54
N ASP A 85 12.34 -3.75 -1.30
CA ASP A 85 13.80 -3.88 -1.17
C ASP A 85 14.44 -2.91 -0.16
N ASN A 86 13.71 -2.53 0.89
CA ASN A 86 14.10 -1.47 1.82
C ASN A 86 14.46 -0.14 1.15
N ARG A 87 13.92 0.14 -0.04
CA ARG A 87 14.29 1.32 -0.84
C ARG A 87 13.08 2.15 -1.23
N ILE A 88 12.08 1.52 -1.85
CA ILE A 88 10.92 2.20 -2.41
C ILE A 88 9.77 2.09 -1.43
N ILE A 89 9.29 3.24 -0.95
CA ILE A 89 8.14 3.31 -0.04
C ILE A 89 6.86 3.37 -0.87
N GLY A 90 6.04 2.34 -0.70
CA GLY A 90 4.78 2.18 -1.40
C GLY A 90 3.60 2.86 -0.69
N PRO A 91 2.38 2.67 -1.23
CA PRO A 91 1.16 3.09 -0.57
C PRO A 91 0.88 2.25 0.69
N ASP A 92 -0.05 2.70 1.54
CA ASP A 92 -0.56 1.89 2.64
C ASP A 92 -1.33 0.68 2.09
N ILE A 93 -1.23 -0.46 2.76
CA ILE A 93 -1.91 -1.70 2.39
C ILE A 93 -3.03 -2.07 3.35
N SER A 94 -3.24 -1.26 4.38
CA SER A 94 -4.27 -1.41 5.40
C SER A 94 -4.52 -0.06 6.08
N TRP A 95 -5.61 0.05 6.83
CA TRP A 95 -5.93 1.27 7.56
C TRP A 95 -5.58 1.12 9.05
N LEU A 96 -6.21 0.16 9.73
CA LEU A 96 -6.00 -0.11 11.15
C LEU A 96 -5.13 -1.35 11.38
N VAL A 97 -5.27 -2.41 10.58
CA VAL A 97 -4.56 -3.69 10.85
C VAL A 97 -3.07 -3.58 10.51
N PRO A 98 -2.14 -3.78 11.46
CA PRO A 98 -0.71 -3.72 11.18
C PRO A 98 -0.26 -4.86 10.24
N PRO A 99 0.50 -4.58 9.18
CA PRO A 99 1.07 -5.65 8.36
C PRO A 99 2.12 -6.43 9.15
N GLY A 100 2.21 -7.74 8.91
CA GLY A 100 3.21 -8.62 9.50
C GLY A 100 4.62 -8.46 8.93
N PHE A 101 4.83 -7.65 7.88
CA PHE A 101 6.15 -7.46 7.30
C PHE A 101 7.12 -6.74 8.26
N LYS A 102 8.39 -7.14 8.19
CA LYS A 102 9.47 -6.51 8.96
C LYS A 102 9.61 -5.03 8.62
N TRP A 103 9.75 -4.19 9.64
CA TRP A 103 10.00 -2.75 9.48
C TRP A 103 11.23 -2.48 8.60
N SER A 104 11.14 -1.44 7.77
CA SER A 104 12.19 -1.07 6.83
C SER A 104 13.42 -0.49 7.51
N THR A 105 14.60 -0.89 7.08
CA THR A 105 15.86 -0.33 7.61
C THR A 105 16.16 1.08 7.13
N LYS A 106 15.41 1.61 6.14
CA LYS A 106 15.66 2.92 5.55
C LYS A 106 15.18 4.08 6.43
N TYR A 107 13.99 3.95 7.02
CA TYR A 107 13.38 4.97 7.87
C TYR A 107 13.11 4.39 9.24
N LYS A 108 13.53 5.11 10.28
CA LYS A 108 13.35 4.66 11.67
C LYS A 108 12.14 5.30 12.32
N PHE A 109 11.63 6.38 11.73
CA PHE A 109 10.50 7.11 12.25
C PHE A 109 9.33 7.09 11.28
N ASP A 110 8.13 7.09 11.83
CA ASP A 110 6.89 7.32 11.10
C ASP A 110 5.92 8.10 11.99
N PHE A 111 5.38 9.19 11.47
CA PHE A 111 4.27 9.89 12.09
C PHE A 111 3.02 9.66 11.25
N SER A 112 1.89 9.40 11.90
CA SER A 112 0.61 9.29 11.22
C SER A 112 -0.52 9.90 12.01
N THR A 113 -1.47 10.52 11.31
CA THR A 113 -2.76 10.94 11.86
C THR A 113 -3.85 10.14 11.17
N ARG A 114 -4.79 9.63 11.96
CA ARG A 114 -5.96 8.89 11.47
C ARG A 114 -7.19 9.61 11.93
N GLY A 115 -8.16 9.78 11.04
CA GLY A 115 -9.43 10.38 11.39
C GLY A 115 -10.61 9.54 10.94
N HIS A 116 -11.70 9.64 11.69
CA HIS A 116 -12.94 8.94 11.44
C HIS A 116 -14.10 9.92 11.56
N ASN A 117 -14.87 10.04 10.48
CA ASN A 117 -16.10 10.82 10.46
C ASN A 117 -17.21 10.10 11.24
N ARG A 118 -17.97 10.82 12.08
CA ARG A 118 -19.06 10.26 12.90
C ARG A 118 -20.45 10.57 12.32
N ARG A 119 -20.58 10.58 11.00
CA ARG A 119 -21.82 10.91 10.27
C ARG A 119 -23.04 10.15 10.78
N LYS A 120 -24.15 10.87 10.91
CA LYS A 120 -25.51 10.37 11.11
C LYS A 120 -26.32 10.48 9.82
N LYS A 121 -27.41 9.72 9.75
CA LYS A 121 -28.35 9.75 8.62
C LYS A 121 -28.82 11.18 8.33
N GLY A 122 -28.74 11.61 7.07
CA GLY A 122 -29.14 12.95 6.62
C GLY A 122 -28.02 13.99 6.62
N GLU A 123 -26.86 13.73 7.25
CA GLU A 123 -25.71 14.63 7.19
C GLU A 123 -24.91 14.45 5.87
N PRO A 124 -24.13 15.47 5.44
CA PRO A 124 -23.29 15.37 4.25
C PRO A 124 -22.25 14.25 4.34
N LEU A 125 -22.08 13.47 3.27
CA LEU A 125 -21.15 12.34 3.23
C LEU A 125 -19.69 12.77 3.49
N LEU A 126 -19.23 13.86 2.86
CA LEU A 126 -17.85 14.34 2.96
C LEU A 126 -17.63 15.37 4.09
N GLY A 127 -18.63 15.61 4.95
CA GLY A 127 -18.46 16.47 6.14
C GLY A 127 -17.61 15.80 7.22
N TRP A 128 -17.05 16.54 8.18
CA TRP A 128 -16.35 15.95 9.33
C TRP A 128 -17.32 15.36 10.37
N ASN A 129 -18.50 15.96 10.49
CA ASN A 129 -19.64 15.52 11.30
C ASN A 129 -19.27 15.06 12.72
N GLY A 130 -18.53 15.92 13.45
CA GLY A 130 -18.08 15.61 14.81
C GLY A 130 -17.10 14.42 14.87
N GLY A 131 -16.32 14.22 13.81
CA GLY A 131 -15.32 13.17 13.72
C GLY A 131 -14.24 13.28 14.79
N ASP A 132 -13.46 12.21 14.90
CA ASP A 132 -12.40 12.05 15.89
C ASP A 132 -11.08 11.67 15.21
N ALA A 133 -9.96 12.03 15.83
CA ALA A 133 -8.64 11.81 15.29
C ALA A 133 -7.64 11.29 16.32
N VAL A 134 -6.71 10.46 15.84
CA VAL A 134 -5.62 9.88 16.65
C VAL A 134 -4.31 10.12 15.91
N GLY A 135 -3.35 10.73 16.60
CA GLY A 135 -1.96 10.84 16.17
C GLY A 135 -1.14 9.68 16.74
N GLN A 136 -0.23 9.14 15.94
CA GLN A 136 0.70 8.11 16.37
C GLN A 136 2.09 8.39 15.80
N PHE A 137 3.09 8.31 16.67
CA PHE A 137 4.50 8.41 16.34
C PHE A 137 5.17 7.06 16.58
N TYR A 138 5.93 6.57 15.62
CA TYR A 138 6.63 5.28 15.68
C TYR A 138 8.12 5.52 15.62
N TYR A 139 8.87 4.76 16.41
CA TYR A 139 10.33 4.76 16.42
C TYR A 139 10.88 3.34 16.50
N GLN A 140 11.63 2.91 15.47
CA GLN A 140 12.21 1.58 15.34
C GLN A 140 13.75 1.66 15.37
N PRO A 141 14.38 1.64 16.56
CA PRO A 141 15.83 1.72 16.69
C PRO A 141 16.56 0.41 16.37
N ILE A 142 15.94 -0.74 16.65
CA ILE A 142 16.63 -2.03 16.68
C ILE A 142 16.34 -2.80 15.40
N PHE A 143 17.39 -3.11 14.64
CA PHE A 143 17.34 -3.98 13.47
C PHE A 143 18.40 -5.07 13.59
N ILE A 144 17.94 -6.31 13.62
CA ILE A 144 18.76 -7.51 13.49
C ILE A 144 18.34 -8.20 12.18
N LYS A 145 19.20 -9.01 11.56
CA LYS A 145 19.00 -9.64 10.24
C LYS A 145 17.53 -9.85 9.84
N ASP A 146 16.80 -10.67 10.59
CA ASP A 146 15.41 -11.02 10.31
C ASP A 146 14.42 -10.43 11.32
N TYR A 147 14.85 -9.49 12.18
CA TYR A 147 14.07 -8.99 13.31
C TYR A 147 14.12 -7.46 13.44
N SER A 148 13.01 -6.85 13.84
CA SER A 148 12.96 -5.44 14.25
C SER A 148 12.19 -5.25 15.55
N PHE A 149 12.56 -4.22 16.31
CA PHE A 149 11.83 -3.79 17.49
C PHE A 149 11.77 -2.27 17.53
N GLY A 150 10.61 -1.75 17.94
CA GLY A 150 10.41 -0.34 18.18
C GLY A 150 9.27 -0.03 19.12
N LEU A 151 9.17 1.25 19.43
CA LEU A 151 8.17 1.84 20.30
C LEU A 151 7.20 2.68 19.46
N ASN A 152 6.00 2.87 19.99
CA ASN A 152 5.04 3.82 19.43
C ASN A 152 4.46 4.68 20.54
N LEU A 153 4.29 5.97 20.28
CA LEU A 153 3.61 6.92 21.14
C LEU A 153 2.30 7.30 20.45
N GLY A 154 1.17 7.02 21.10
CA GLY A 154 -0.15 7.47 20.70
C GLY A 154 -0.49 8.76 21.41
N MET A 155 -1.13 9.67 20.69
CA MET A 155 -1.73 10.87 21.23
C MET A 155 -3.14 11.00 20.67
N ARG A 156 -4.11 11.21 21.56
CA ARG A 156 -5.48 11.48 21.16
C ARG A 156 -5.76 12.97 21.32
N SER A 157 -6.00 13.64 20.21
CA SER A 157 -6.47 15.02 20.14
C SER A 157 -6.93 15.17 18.67
N VAL A 158 -8.01 15.84 18.29
CA VAL A 158 -8.41 17.22 18.62
C VAL A 158 -9.90 17.33 18.23
N TYR A 159 -10.83 17.33 19.18
CA TYR A 159 -12.19 17.83 18.90
C TYR A 159 -12.62 18.77 20.02
N SER A 160 -12.59 20.08 19.73
CA SER A 160 -13.29 21.09 20.49
C SER A 160 -14.65 21.33 19.83
N GLY A 161 -15.71 20.75 20.39
CA GLY A 161 -17.07 20.98 19.91
C GLY A 161 -18.11 20.29 20.79
N SER A 162 -19.39 20.63 20.60
CA SER A 162 -20.49 20.21 21.49
C SER A 162 -20.95 18.75 21.33
N GLY A 163 -20.14 17.90 20.69
CA GLY A 163 -20.45 16.48 20.45
C GLY A 163 -20.00 15.57 21.61
N PRO A 164 -20.52 14.34 21.72
CA PRO A 164 -20.07 13.37 22.73
C PRO A 164 -18.57 13.05 22.58
N GLY A 165 -17.78 13.39 23.62
CA GLY A 165 -16.31 13.32 23.62
C GLY A 165 -15.59 14.62 23.25
N GLY A 166 -16.32 15.74 23.16
CA GLY A 166 -15.78 17.05 22.82
C GLY A 166 -15.30 17.83 24.04
N GLU A 167 -13.98 17.80 24.21
CA GLU A 167 -13.06 18.70 24.94
C GLU A 167 -11.92 17.85 25.49
N THR A 168 -10.98 17.50 24.61
CA THR A 168 -9.67 16.98 25.03
C THR A 168 -8.63 18.05 24.78
N ALA A 169 -7.91 18.44 25.83
CA ALA A 169 -6.81 19.39 25.72
C ALA A 169 -5.66 18.79 24.90
N VAL A 170 -4.81 19.67 24.35
CA VAL A 170 -3.58 19.23 23.68
C VAL A 170 -2.68 18.53 24.70
N GLY A 171 -2.38 17.26 24.48
CA GLY A 171 -1.53 16.46 25.37
C GLY A 171 -2.27 15.48 26.27
N GLU A 172 -3.60 15.40 26.17
CA GLU A 172 -4.39 14.32 26.78
C GLU A 172 -4.44 13.08 25.88
N GLY A 173 -4.85 11.94 26.43
CA GLY A 173 -4.98 10.69 25.68
C GLY A 173 -3.64 10.09 25.27
N LEU A 174 -2.61 10.24 26.11
CA LEU A 174 -1.26 9.78 25.81
C LEU A 174 -1.11 8.29 26.11
N SER A 175 -0.49 7.59 25.18
CA SER A 175 -0.24 6.16 25.33
C SER A 175 1.07 5.71 24.72
N LEU A 176 1.66 4.66 25.28
CA LEU A 176 2.89 4.04 24.81
C LEU A 176 2.62 2.59 24.40
N GLY A 177 3.26 2.16 23.34
CA GLY A 177 3.20 0.81 22.83
C GLY A 177 4.54 0.34 22.27
N PHE A 178 4.54 -0.87 21.76
CA PHE A 178 5.69 -1.45 21.08
C PHE A 178 5.26 -2.24 19.85
N ARG A 179 6.22 -2.49 18.98
CA ARG A 179 6.06 -3.37 17.83
C ARG A 179 7.35 -4.16 17.64
N THR A 180 7.19 -5.45 17.42
CA THR A 180 8.26 -6.34 17.00
C THR A 180 7.86 -7.07 15.73
N ASP A 181 8.82 -7.26 14.84
CA ASP A 181 8.58 -7.96 13.58
C ASP A 181 9.66 -9.00 13.33
N LYS A 182 9.26 -10.08 12.66
CA LYS A 182 10.16 -11.11 12.17
C LYS A 182 9.89 -11.41 10.70
N SER A 183 10.92 -11.29 9.88
CA SER A 183 10.90 -11.75 8.49
C SER A 183 10.87 -13.28 8.45
N LEU A 184 9.96 -13.85 7.67
CA LEU A 184 9.83 -15.30 7.46
C LEU A 184 10.36 -15.70 6.06
N SER A 185 10.22 -14.82 5.08
CA SER A 185 10.80 -14.95 3.74
C SER A 185 10.94 -13.56 3.10
N SER A 186 11.45 -13.48 1.86
CA SER A 186 11.47 -12.22 1.13
C SER A 186 10.08 -11.63 0.90
N THR A 187 9.00 -12.41 1.00
CA THR A 187 7.62 -11.92 0.79
C THR A 187 6.68 -12.23 1.93
N SER A 188 7.18 -12.58 3.12
CA SER A 188 6.33 -12.83 4.29
C SER A 188 6.99 -12.46 5.60
N GLY A 189 6.15 -12.09 6.57
CA GLY A 189 6.60 -11.78 7.92
C GLY A 189 5.49 -11.98 8.94
N VAL A 190 5.88 -11.94 10.21
CA VAL A 190 4.99 -11.87 11.36
C VAL A 190 5.31 -10.63 12.18
N SER A 191 4.29 -9.96 12.69
CA SER A 191 4.40 -8.85 13.63
C SER A 191 3.63 -9.19 14.91
N LEU A 192 4.24 -8.88 16.04
CA LEU A 192 3.59 -8.88 17.35
C LEU A 192 3.75 -7.46 17.88
N GLY A 193 2.69 -6.88 18.40
CA GLY A 193 2.80 -5.56 18.99
C GLY A 193 1.64 -5.24 19.89
N ALA A 194 1.77 -4.08 20.51
CA ALA A 194 0.70 -3.44 21.23
C ALA A 194 0.78 -1.96 20.89
N GLU A 195 -0.17 -1.47 20.09
CA GLU A 195 -0.35 -0.02 19.95
C GLU A 195 -1.08 0.46 21.21
N GLN A 196 -0.61 1.56 21.80
CA GLN A 196 -1.32 2.22 22.90
C GLN A 196 -1.55 1.29 24.13
N LEU A 197 -0.55 0.47 24.47
CA LEU A 197 -0.64 -0.51 25.56
C LEU A 197 -0.74 0.12 26.94
N ILE A 198 0.15 1.08 27.23
CA ILE A 198 0.24 1.79 28.50
C ILE A 198 -0.45 3.13 28.28
N HIS A 199 -1.45 3.45 29.10
CA HIS A 199 -2.12 4.74 29.07
C HIS A 199 -1.52 5.58 30.20
N PHE A 200 -1.18 6.83 29.93
CA PHE A 200 -0.60 7.74 30.94
C PHE A 200 -1.65 8.56 31.68
N ASP A 201 -2.89 8.53 31.19
CA ASP A 201 -4.05 9.18 31.80
C ASP A 201 -5.29 8.27 31.68
N ASP A 202 -6.31 8.59 32.47
CA ASP A 202 -7.60 7.89 32.47
C ASP A 202 -8.54 8.39 31.36
N GLN A 203 -8.15 9.41 30.60
CA GLN A 203 -8.93 9.97 29.50
C GLN A 203 -8.68 9.25 28.17
N THR A 204 -7.68 8.36 28.13
CA THR A 204 -7.35 7.58 26.94
C THR A 204 -8.37 6.46 26.69
N ASP A 205 -9.21 6.65 25.66
CA ASP A 205 -10.14 5.63 25.14
C ASP A 205 -9.75 5.14 23.74
N THR A 206 -8.46 5.14 23.41
CA THR A 206 -7.94 4.75 22.09
C THR A 206 -7.78 3.24 21.88
N GLY A 207 -8.08 2.44 22.90
CA GLY A 207 -7.94 0.98 22.89
C GLY A 207 -6.54 0.52 23.28
N ARG A 208 -6.46 -0.60 23.99
CA ARG A 208 -5.23 -1.38 24.16
C ARG A 208 -5.13 -2.35 22.99
N ASP A 209 -4.45 -1.90 21.96
CA ASP A 209 -4.43 -2.55 20.65
C ASP A 209 -3.28 -3.56 20.57
N LEU A 210 -3.38 -4.66 21.33
CA LEU A 210 -2.48 -5.80 21.19
C LEU A 210 -2.82 -6.55 19.91
N TYR A 211 -1.81 -7.06 19.22
CA TYR A 211 -2.01 -7.81 17.99
C TYR A 211 -0.89 -8.80 17.71
N ILE A 212 -1.26 -9.84 16.97
CA ILE A 212 -0.35 -10.72 16.24
C ILE A 212 -0.86 -10.82 14.81
N THR A 213 -0.02 -10.48 13.82
CA THR A 213 -0.39 -10.51 12.41
C THR A 213 0.67 -11.20 11.57
N VAL A 214 0.24 -11.95 10.56
CA VAL A 214 1.08 -12.59 9.56
C VAL A 214 0.70 -12.02 8.21
N SER A 215 1.69 -11.65 7.40
CA SER A 215 1.48 -11.17 6.03
C SER A 215 2.22 -12.02 5.01
N LYS A 216 1.60 -12.18 3.84
CA LYS A 216 2.19 -12.79 2.65
C LYS A 216 1.89 -11.94 1.43
N GLY A 217 2.91 -11.64 0.64
CA GLY A 217 2.80 -11.00 -0.67
C GLY A 217 3.12 -11.95 -1.82
N TRP A 218 2.43 -11.79 -2.94
CA TRP A 218 2.69 -12.50 -4.19
C TRP A 218 2.32 -11.66 -5.41
N TRP A 219 3.24 -11.59 -6.36
CA TRP A 219 3.01 -10.87 -7.62
C TRP A 219 2.09 -11.65 -8.55
N SER A 220 1.23 -10.93 -9.25
CA SER A 220 0.47 -11.50 -10.36
C SER A 220 1.43 -12.06 -11.40
N ASN A 221 1.14 -13.28 -11.88
CA ASN A 221 1.98 -14.04 -12.81
C ASN A 221 3.30 -14.58 -12.22
N ASN A 222 3.45 -14.64 -10.89
CA ASN A 222 4.60 -15.24 -10.20
C ASN A 222 5.97 -14.69 -10.64
N LYS A 223 6.01 -13.43 -11.10
CA LYS A 223 7.24 -12.72 -11.47
C LYS A 223 7.45 -11.59 -10.47
N ASP A 224 8.49 -11.71 -9.65
CA ASP A 224 8.85 -10.69 -8.67
C ASP A 224 9.05 -9.33 -9.34
N GLY A 225 8.52 -8.27 -8.71
CA GLY A 225 8.53 -6.91 -9.26
C GLY A 225 7.40 -6.59 -10.25
N ASN A 226 6.70 -7.59 -10.81
CA ASN A 226 5.63 -7.34 -11.78
C ASN A 226 4.29 -7.08 -11.10
N PHE A 227 3.84 -5.83 -11.15
CA PHE A 227 2.52 -5.48 -10.65
C PHE A 227 1.37 -6.13 -11.43
N PRO A 228 0.22 -6.37 -10.78
CA PRO A 228 -0.08 -6.04 -9.38
C PRO A 228 0.53 -7.03 -8.39
N LEU A 229 0.89 -6.51 -7.20
CA LEU A 229 1.27 -7.30 -6.03
C LEU A 229 0.03 -7.49 -5.15
N ASN A 230 -0.35 -8.73 -4.88
CA ASN A 230 -1.42 -9.04 -3.93
C ASN A 230 -0.80 -9.33 -2.57
N ILE A 231 -1.43 -8.85 -1.51
CA ILE A 231 -0.99 -9.01 -0.14
C ILE A 231 -2.18 -9.45 0.69
N ALA A 232 -1.98 -10.47 1.51
CA ALA A 232 -2.92 -10.82 2.55
C ALA A 232 -2.25 -10.71 3.91
N THR A 233 -2.97 -10.12 4.86
CA THR A 233 -2.60 -10.02 6.27
C THR A 233 -3.72 -10.63 7.09
N PHE A 234 -3.37 -11.55 8.00
CA PHE A 234 -4.32 -12.19 8.91
C PHE A 234 -3.76 -12.17 10.33
N GLY A 235 -4.62 -12.04 11.32
CA GLY A 235 -4.18 -11.98 12.70
C GLY A 235 -5.30 -12.03 13.72
N LEU A 236 -4.89 -11.89 14.96
CA LEU A 236 -5.75 -11.66 16.11
C LEU A 236 -5.35 -10.34 16.74
N ALA A 237 -6.32 -9.55 17.20
CA ALA A 237 -6.06 -8.28 17.86
C ALA A 237 -7.06 -7.99 18.98
N THR A 238 -6.77 -6.99 19.81
CA THR A 238 -7.60 -6.53 20.93
C THR A 238 -7.91 -5.04 20.81
N GLY A 239 -8.55 -4.44 21.82
CA GLY A 239 -8.76 -2.98 21.87
C GLY A 239 -9.75 -2.49 20.81
N LYS A 240 -9.42 -1.39 20.12
CA LYS A 240 -10.22 -0.85 18.99
C LYS A 240 -10.31 -1.81 17.82
N MET A 241 -9.35 -2.73 17.68
CA MET A 241 -9.40 -3.82 16.70
C MET A 241 -10.25 -5.02 17.14
N ALA A 242 -10.93 -4.94 18.30
CA ALA A 242 -11.78 -6.01 18.84
C ALA A 242 -13.06 -5.49 19.51
N GLU A 243 -13.56 -4.31 19.09
CA GLU A 243 -14.82 -3.75 19.62
C GLU A 243 -16.07 -4.50 19.15
N GLY A 244 -15.95 -5.29 18.08
CA GLY A 244 -17.08 -5.96 17.44
C GLY A 244 -17.70 -7.11 18.23
N ASN A 245 -18.76 -7.69 17.65
CA ASN A 245 -19.52 -8.77 18.28
C ASN A 245 -18.79 -10.12 18.27
N ILE A 246 -17.76 -10.28 17.43
CA ILE A 246 -16.97 -11.50 17.33
C ILE A 246 -15.81 -11.40 18.32
N LYS A 247 -15.91 -12.10 19.45
CA LYS A 247 -14.93 -12.07 20.54
C LYS A 247 -14.49 -13.49 20.90
N GLY A 248 -13.20 -13.64 21.13
CA GLY A 248 -12.55 -14.85 21.64
C GLY A 248 -12.20 -14.69 23.12
N LEU A 249 -10.96 -15.04 23.46
CA LEU A 249 -10.46 -14.96 24.83
C LEU A 249 -10.53 -13.52 25.36
N CYS A 250 -11.11 -13.33 26.54
CA CYS A 250 -11.27 -12.04 27.19
C CYS A 250 -10.59 -12.01 28.56
N SER A 251 -9.92 -10.90 28.86
CA SER A 251 -9.21 -10.69 30.12
C SER A 251 -9.31 -9.25 30.58
N ASP A 252 -9.13 -9.03 31.88
CA ASP A 252 -9.06 -7.71 32.50
C ASP A 252 -7.66 -7.41 33.04
N LEU A 253 -6.70 -8.32 32.79
CA LEU A 253 -5.33 -8.29 33.33
C LEU A 253 -4.57 -6.99 33.02
N LEU A 254 -4.95 -6.28 31.96
CA LEU A 254 -4.33 -5.03 31.53
C LEU A 254 -5.21 -3.80 31.80
N GLY A 255 -6.18 -3.88 32.71
CA GLY A 255 -7.10 -2.77 32.99
C GLY A 255 -8.17 -2.58 31.90
N GLY A 256 -8.69 -3.70 31.37
CA GLY A 256 -9.76 -3.71 30.37
C GLY A 256 -9.31 -3.37 28.94
N SER A 257 -10.28 -3.15 28.05
CA SER A 257 -10.05 -2.90 26.61
C SER A 257 -9.44 -1.53 26.31
N GLY A 258 -9.53 -0.58 27.25
CA GLY A 258 -9.10 0.81 27.03
C GLY A 258 -9.88 1.53 25.93
N THR A 259 -11.05 1.02 25.53
CA THR A 259 -11.87 1.56 24.44
C THR A 259 -12.87 2.62 24.90
N GLU A 260 -13.03 2.76 26.21
CA GLU A 260 -13.86 3.74 26.90
C GLU A 260 -13.12 4.27 28.13
N VAL A 261 -13.37 5.53 28.48
CA VAL A 261 -12.84 6.20 29.69
C VAL A 261 -13.22 5.43 30.96
N ASP A 262 -14.48 4.98 31.06
CA ASP A 262 -14.95 4.23 32.23
C ASP A 262 -14.43 2.77 32.31
N HIS A 263 -13.60 2.33 31.35
CA HIS A 263 -13.00 0.98 31.28
C HIS A 263 -13.98 -0.20 31.50
N LYS A 264 -15.24 -0.05 31.08
CA LYS A 264 -16.31 -1.03 31.34
C LYS A 264 -16.16 -2.35 30.59
N ARG A 265 -15.33 -2.40 29.54
CA ARG A 265 -15.21 -3.56 28.66
C ARG A 265 -13.94 -4.35 28.92
N ARG A 266 -14.10 -5.67 28.89
CA ARG A 266 -12.99 -6.62 28.97
C ARG A 266 -12.15 -6.57 27.70
N LEU A 267 -10.84 -6.75 27.83
CA LEU A 267 -9.93 -6.85 26.70
C LEU A 267 -10.11 -8.21 26.02
N CYS A 268 -10.77 -8.24 24.87
CA CYS A 268 -11.04 -9.46 24.13
C CYS A 268 -10.21 -9.54 22.86
N TRP A 269 -9.79 -10.76 22.48
CA TRP A 269 -9.18 -11.03 21.19
C TRP A 269 -10.25 -11.22 20.11
N ALA A 270 -10.04 -10.65 18.93
CA ALA A 270 -10.89 -10.83 17.77
C ALA A 270 -10.04 -11.09 16.52
N PRO A 271 -10.55 -11.83 15.52
CA PRO A 271 -9.87 -11.96 14.25
C PRO A 271 -9.83 -10.63 13.52
N VAL A 272 -8.72 -10.38 12.83
CA VAL A 272 -8.53 -9.22 11.95
C VAL A 272 -7.84 -9.65 10.68
N PHE A 273 -8.16 -9.01 9.55
CA PHE A 273 -7.48 -9.27 8.29
C PHE A 273 -7.53 -8.10 7.32
N THR A 274 -6.62 -8.14 6.35
CA THR A 274 -6.63 -7.24 5.22
C THR A 274 -6.24 -7.99 3.95
N LEU A 275 -6.97 -7.73 2.86
CA LEU A 275 -6.65 -8.17 1.51
C LEU A 275 -6.35 -6.94 0.67
N SER A 276 -5.14 -6.84 0.14
CA SER A 276 -4.64 -5.64 -0.52
C SER A 276 -4.12 -5.95 -1.90
N ARG A 277 -4.35 -5.04 -2.84
CA ARG A 277 -3.80 -5.10 -4.19
C ARG A 277 -3.04 -3.82 -4.46
N VAL A 278 -1.75 -3.96 -4.69
CA VAL A 278 -0.84 -2.87 -5.02
C VAL A 278 -0.67 -2.86 -6.54
N PHE A 279 -1.12 -1.81 -7.19
CA PHE A 279 -1.13 -1.71 -8.66
C PHE A 279 0.18 -1.18 -9.23
N ASN A 280 0.92 -0.43 -8.43
CA ASN A 280 2.26 0.07 -8.71
C ASN A 280 2.88 0.59 -7.40
N HIS A 281 4.09 1.15 -7.46
CA HIS A 281 4.75 1.73 -6.29
C HIS A 281 4.00 2.92 -5.63
N LYS A 282 2.96 3.46 -6.26
CA LYS A 282 2.25 4.66 -5.79
C LYS A 282 0.81 4.39 -5.36
N TYR A 283 0.17 3.32 -5.81
CA TYR A 283 -1.27 3.13 -5.62
C TYR A 283 -1.64 1.71 -5.20
N SER A 284 -2.51 1.61 -4.19
CA SER A 284 -3.09 0.37 -3.71
C SER A 284 -4.58 0.52 -3.41
N THR A 285 -5.27 -0.61 -3.40
CA THR A 285 -6.58 -0.77 -2.76
C THR A 285 -6.51 -1.87 -1.71
N PHE A 286 -7.39 -1.82 -0.72
CA PHE A 286 -7.50 -2.86 0.29
C PHE A 286 -8.93 -3.02 0.81
N PHE A 287 -9.24 -4.25 1.20
CA PHE A 287 -10.42 -4.60 1.98
C PHE A 287 -9.94 -5.04 3.36
N GLU A 288 -10.43 -4.39 4.41
CA GLU A 288 -10.01 -4.64 5.80
C GLU A 288 -11.20 -5.02 6.67
N TYR A 289 -11.00 -6.03 7.51
CA TYR A 289 -11.86 -6.35 8.64
C TYR A 289 -11.05 -6.22 9.93
N ASN A 290 -11.52 -5.37 10.84
CA ASN A 290 -10.84 -5.08 12.11
C ASN A 290 -11.74 -5.30 13.33
N SER A 291 -12.68 -6.24 13.24
CA SER A 291 -13.78 -6.50 14.20
C SER A 291 -14.76 -5.35 14.36
N LYS A 292 -14.32 -4.10 14.35
CA LYS A 292 -15.23 -2.96 14.41
C LYS A 292 -15.97 -2.77 13.09
N TRP A 293 -15.25 -2.88 11.97
CA TRP A 293 -15.69 -2.49 10.64
C TRP A 293 -15.24 -3.46 9.54
N PHE A 294 -16.04 -3.45 8.46
CA PHE A 294 -15.55 -3.80 7.13
C PHE A 294 -15.29 -2.51 6.35
N LEU A 295 -14.06 -2.35 5.85
CA LEU A 295 -13.61 -1.18 5.12
C LEU A 295 -13.19 -1.54 3.71
N LEU A 296 -13.50 -0.65 2.76
CA LEU A 296 -12.89 -0.66 1.43
C LEU A 296 -12.14 0.65 1.25
N GLY A 297 -10.83 0.57 1.04
CA GLY A 297 -9.97 1.73 0.98
C GLY A 297 -8.98 1.71 -0.18
N SER A 298 -8.43 2.90 -0.42
CA SER A 298 -7.34 3.13 -1.35
C SER A 298 -6.27 3.99 -0.68
N SER A 299 -5.03 3.80 -1.12
CA SER A 299 -3.90 4.59 -0.63
C SER A 299 -3.01 5.05 -1.78
N ILE A 300 -2.43 6.24 -1.60
CA ILE A 300 -1.49 6.86 -2.53
C ILE A 300 -0.18 7.24 -1.83
N SER A 301 0.94 6.93 -2.48
CA SER A 301 2.29 7.40 -2.15
C SER A 301 2.82 8.22 -3.33
N PRO A 302 2.62 9.55 -3.35
CA PRO A 302 2.90 10.37 -4.53
C PRO A 302 4.40 10.45 -4.89
N PHE A 303 5.28 10.39 -3.89
CA PHE A 303 6.73 10.57 -4.00
C PHE A 303 7.47 9.29 -3.60
N GLN A 304 8.61 9.01 -4.25
CA GLN A 304 9.42 7.83 -3.92
C GLN A 304 10.51 8.15 -2.89
N GLU A 305 10.99 9.40 -2.90
CA GLU A 305 12.04 9.91 -2.02
C GLU A 305 11.48 10.39 -0.68
N ILE A 306 10.28 10.99 -0.73
CA ILE A 306 9.56 11.48 0.46
C ILE A 306 8.52 10.43 0.82
N PRO A 307 8.63 9.76 1.98
CA PRO A 307 7.68 8.75 2.42
C PRO A 307 6.41 9.41 2.96
N LEU A 308 5.71 10.20 2.14
CA LEU A 308 4.39 10.77 2.41
C LEU A 308 3.32 9.84 1.81
N ARG A 309 2.30 9.50 2.60
CA ARG A 309 1.19 8.63 2.17
C ARG A 309 -0.14 9.18 2.62
N GLY A 310 -1.13 9.05 1.76
CA GLY A 310 -2.52 9.41 2.03
C GLY A 310 -3.43 8.22 1.77
N THR A 311 -4.30 7.92 2.72
CA THR A 311 -5.21 6.77 2.68
C THR A 311 -6.62 7.21 2.99
N PHE A 312 -7.59 6.72 2.22
CA PHE A 312 -9.01 7.00 2.39
C PHE A 312 -9.77 5.68 2.28
N ALA A 313 -10.74 5.45 3.18
CA ALA A 313 -11.57 4.27 3.10
C ALA A 313 -13.02 4.57 3.48
N LEU A 314 -13.94 3.81 2.86
CA LEU A 314 -15.35 3.82 3.18
C LEU A 314 -15.68 2.68 4.12
N GLN A 315 -16.50 2.97 5.13
CA GLN A 315 -17.04 1.98 6.04
C GLN A 315 -18.27 1.32 5.42
N LEU A 316 -18.09 0.08 4.95
CA LEU A 316 -19.14 -0.70 4.30
C LEU A 316 -20.15 -1.26 5.32
N SER A 317 -19.69 -1.63 6.50
CA SER A 317 -20.55 -2.05 7.61
C SER A 317 -19.81 -1.93 8.95
N ASP A 318 -20.58 -1.93 10.04
CA ASP A 318 -20.05 -1.98 11.41
C ASP A 318 -20.74 -3.03 12.27
N HIS A 319 -20.12 -3.31 13.42
CA HIS A 319 -20.63 -4.25 14.40
C HIS A 319 -21.92 -3.81 15.11
N ILE A 320 -22.29 -2.53 15.09
CA ILE A 320 -23.47 -2.03 15.83
C ILE A 320 -24.73 -2.63 15.23
N ASP A 321 -24.81 -2.65 13.90
CA ASP A 321 -25.91 -3.26 13.14
C ASP A 321 -25.57 -4.70 12.69
N ASN A 322 -24.79 -5.43 13.49
CA ASN A 322 -24.37 -6.81 13.21
C ASN A 322 -23.80 -7.02 11.79
N TYR A 323 -22.97 -6.08 11.34
CA TYR A 323 -22.32 -6.06 10.03
C TYR A 323 -23.27 -6.01 8.82
N ARG A 324 -24.51 -5.54 9.01
CA ARG A 324 -25.38 -5.16 7.90
C ARG A 324 -24.66 -4.14 6.99
N LEU A 325 -24.74 -4.33 5.68
CA LEU A 325 -24.19 -3.39 4.72
C LEU A 325 -24.90 -2.03 4.84
N ASN A 326 -24.11 -0.98 5.00
CA ASN A 326 -24.56 0.39 5.04
C ASN A 326 -25.08 0.82 3.66
N ASN A 327 -26.21 1.51 3.63
CA ASN A 327 -26.64 2.25 2.43
C ASN A 327 -25.85 3.57 2.28
N PHE A 328 -26.01 4.27 1.15
CA PHE A 328 -25.30 5.53 0.89
C PHE A 328 -25.55 6.63 1.94
N GLU A 329 -26.69 6.62 2.62
CA GLU A 329 -27.01 7.59 3.68
C GLU A 329 -26.32 7.26 5.01
N GLU A 330 -25.89 6.02 5.18
CA GLU A 330 -25.23 5.48 6.37
C GLU A 330 -23.71 5.34 6.20
N LEU A 331 -23.19 5.42 4.97
CA LEU A 331 -21.75 5.35 4.70
C LEU A 331 -20.99 6.42 5.49
N LYS A 332 -19.97 5.97 6.21
CA LYS A 332 -18.96 6.79 6.88
C LYS A 332 -17.64 6.61 6.16
N TRP A 333 -16.70 7.52 6.42
CA TRP A 333 -15.37 7.44 5.87
C TRP A 333 -14.31 7.63 6.95
N VAL A 334 -13.14 7.09 6.66
CA VAL A 334 -11.94 7.23 7.45
C VAL A 334 -10.81 7.71 6.56
N PHE A 335 -9.88 8.43 7.15
CA PHE A 335 -8.68 8.85 6.45
C PHE A 335 -7.45 8.61 7.30
N ARG A 336 -6.30 8.63 6.64
CA ARG A 336 -4.99 8.62 7.27
C ARG A 336 -4.00 9.41 6.44
N LEU A 337 -3.17 10.19 7.11
CA LEU A 337 -1.98 10.82 6.54
C LEU A 337 -0.77 10.29 7.30
N SER A 338 0.28 9.89 6.59
CA SER A 338 1.51 9.36 7.19
C SER A 338 2.76 9.96 6.55
N LEU A 339 3.79 10.21 7.36
CA LEU A 339 5.08 10.74 6.95
C LEU A 339 6.21 10.00 7.68
N GLY A 340 7.09 9.35 6.92
CA GLY A 340 8.32 8.73 7.46
C GLY A 340 9.54 9.67 7.44
N PHE A 341 10.53 9.41 8.29
CA PHE A 341 11.82 10.13 8.29
C PHE A 341 12.95 9.34 8.95
#